data_AF-A0A2S9FMQ5-F1
#
_entry.id   AF-A0A2S9FMQ5-F1
#
_cell.length_a   1.000
_cell.length_b   1.000
_cell.length_c   1.000
_cell.angle_alpha   90.00
_cell.angle_beta   90.00
_cell.angle_gamma   90.00
#
_symmetry.space_group_name_H-M   'P 1'
#
loop_
_entity.id
_entity.type
_entity.pdbx_description
1 polymer ?
#
loop_
_entity_poly.entity_id
_entity_poly.type
_entity_poly.pdbx_seq_one_letter_code
_entity_poly.pdbx_strand_id
1 'polypeptide(L)'
;EKVDGDPVKLNWDVYRDTVIEQCEQGVDYMTVHAGVLRDHIPLTADRVTGIVSRGGSIMAAWCLAHHQESFLYTRFEELCDILARYDVTFSLGDGLRPGSIADANDAAQFAELRTLGELTTIAKSHGVQVMIEGPG
;
A
#
# COMPACT_ATOMS: atom_id res chain seq x y z
N GLU A 1 3.35 15.55 -3.93
CA GLU A 1 2.83 16.59 -4.84
C GLU A 1 1.58 17.30 -4.32
N LYS A 2 0.37 16.71 -4.32
CA LYS A 2 -0.87 17.44 -3.92
C LYS A 2 -0.94 17.91 -2.46
N VAL A 3 0.00 17.50 -1.63
CA VAL A 3 0.14 17.90 -0.21
C VAL A 3 1.54 18.48 0.08
N ASP A 4 2.17 19.08 -0.92
CA ASP A 4 3.50 19.72 -0.83
C ASP A 4 4.62 18.80 -0.33
N GLY A 5 4.48 17.51 -0.58
CA GLY A 5 5.46 16.49 -0.18
C GLY A 5 5.40 16.08 1.28
N ASP A 6 4.44 16.59 2.06
CA ASP A 6 4.23 16.20 3.46
C ASP A 6 3.36 14.94 3.54
N PRO A 7 3.93 13.77 3.87
CA PRO A 7 3.18 12.53 3.94
C PRO A 7 2.07 12.57 5.00
N VAL A 8 2.23 13.35 6.07
CA VAL A 8 1.25 13.42 7.18
C VAL A 8 -0.04 14.12 6.76
N LYS A 9 0.03 15.01 5.76
CA LYS A 9 -1.15 15.72 5.23
C LYS A 9 -1.97 14.88 4.25
N LEU A 10 -1.51 13.69 3.89
CA LEU A 10 -2.33 12.77 3.09
C LEU A 10 -3.62 12.42 3.83
N ASN A 11 -4.68 12.24 3.07
CA ASN A 11 -5.96 11.72 3.55
C ASN A 11 -6.65 10.98 2.41
N TRP A 12 -7.75 10.30 2.74
CA TRP A 12 -8.51 9.51 1.78
C TRP A 12 -9.02 10.35 0.61
N ASP A 13 -9.57 11.55 0.85
CA ASP A 13 -10.15 12.35 -0.23
C ASP A 13 -9.12 12.76 -1.28
N VAL A 14 -7.94 13.24 -0.85
CA VAL A 14 -6.85 13.61 -1.78
C VAL A 14 -6.35 12.39 -2.55
N TYR A 15 -6.25 11.23 -1.90
CA TYR A 15 -5.83 10.00 -2.55
C TYR A 15 -6.87 9.52 -3.57
N ARG A 16 -8.14 9.45 -3.17
CA ARG A 16 -9.29 9.07 -4.00
C ARG A 16 -9.37 9.93 -5.25
N ASP A 17 -9.31 11.25 -5.11
CA ASP A 17 -9.40 12.17 -6.24
C ASP A 17 -8.20 11.99 -7.20
N THR A 18 -7.02 11.64 -6.67
CA THR A 18 -5.85 11.32 -7.49
C THR A 18 -6.00 9.99 -8.24
N VAL A 19 -6.57 8.97 -7.59
CA VAL A 19 -6.87 7.68 -8.24
C VAL A 19 -7.85 7.90 -9.39
N ILE A 20 -8.95 8.62 -9.16
CA ILE A 20 -9.95 8.89 -10.20
C ILE A 20 -9.32 9.63 -11.39
N GLU A 21 -8.52 10.68 -11.13
CA GLU A 21 -7.81 11.42 -12.18
C GLU A 21 -6.92 10.50 -13.02
N GLN A 22 -6.18 9.59 -12.38
CA GLN A 22 -5.31 8.64 -13.09
C GLN A 22 -6.09 7.57 -13.86
N CYS A 23 -7.20 7.08 -13.30
CA CYS A 23 -8.11 6.18 -14.01
C CYS A 23 -8.68 6.83 -15.28
N GLU A 24 -9.12 8.09 -15.19
CA GLU A 24 -9.62 8.86 -16.34
C GLU A 24 -8.56 9.12 -17.41
N GLN A 25 -7.29 9.13 -17.04
CA GLN A 25 -6.15 9.23 -17.95
C GLN A 25 -5.78 7.89 -18.62
N GLY A 26 -6.38 6.78 -18.19
CA GLY A 26 -6.15 5.45 -18.77
C GLY A 26 -4.94 4.71 -18.18
N VAL A 27 -4.62 4.92 -16.91
CA VAL A 27 -3.64 4.07 -16.20
C VAL A 27 -4.18 2.65 -16.06
N ASP A 28 -3.45 1.65 -16.57
CA ASP A 28 -3.91 0.25 -16.60
C ASP A 28 -3.77 -0.49 -15.26
N TYR A 29 -2.80 -0.11 -14.42
CA TYR A 29 -2.61 -0.70 -13.10
C TYR A 29 -2.03 0.31 -12.10
N MET A 30 -2.34 0.11 -10.82
CA MET A 30 -1.86 0.98 -9.75
C MET A 30 -1.14 0.20 -8.66
N THR A 31 0.08 0.63 -8.33
CA THR A 31 0.79 0.15 -7.14
C THR A 31 0.21 0.77 -5.88
N VAL A 32 -0.41 -0.06 -5.03
CA VAL A 32 -1.06 0.37 -3.79
C VAL A 32 -0.45 -0.34 -2.60
N HIS A 33 0.14 0.42 -1.69
CA HIS A 33 0.81 -0.08 -0.49
C HIS A 33 -0.17 -0.27 0.68
N ALA A 34 -1.28 -0.97 0.42
CA ALA A 34 -2.33 -1.23 1.42
C ALA A 34 -1.95 -2.29 2.45
N GLY A 35 -0.85 -3.03 2.25
CA GLY A 35 -0.33 -4.04 3.20
C GLY A 35 0.56 -3.46 4.32
N VAL A 36 0.90 -2.17 4.26
CA VAL A 36 1.67 -1.49 5.31
C VAL A 36 0.73 -1.12 6.45
N LEU A 37 0.51 -2.08 7.34
CA LEU A 37 -0.32 -1.90 8.52
C LEU A 37 0.47 -1.28 9.66
N ARG A 38 -0.20 -0.48 10.49
CA ARG A 38 0.42 0.19 11.65
C ARG A 38 1.14 -0.80 12.56
N ASP A 39 0.54 -1.97 12.78
CA ASP A 39 1.07 -3.01 13.67
C ASP A 39 2.27 -3.77 13.05
N HIS A 40 2.51 -3.64 11.74
CA HIS A 40 3.67 -4.22 11.07
C HIS A 40 4.92 -3.33 11.15
N ILE A 41 4.74 -2.02 11.30
CA ILE A 41 5.85 -1.04 11.30
C ILE A 41 6.90 -1.34 12.38
N PRO A 42 6.56 -1.71 13.63
CA PRO A 42 7.56 -2.04 14.64
C PRO A 42 8.44 -3.25 14.28
N LEU A 43 7.97 -4.14 13.40
CA LEU A 43 8.73 -5.31 12.96
C LEU A 43 9.96 -4.93 12.12
N THR A 44 10.01 -3.70 11.59
CA THR A 44 11.16 -3.22 10.81
C THR A 44 12.20 -2.49 11.66
N ALA A 45 12.00 -2.37 12.97
CA ALA A 45 12.86 -1.56 13.85
C ALA A 45 14.32 -2.09 13.91
N ASP A 46 14.48 -3.41 13.82
CA ASP A 46 15.79 -4.08 13.91
C ASP A 46 16.43 -4.36 12.53
N ARG A 47 15.81 -3.88 11.44
CA ARG A 47 16.37 -4.05 10.09
C ARG A 47 17.64 -3.24 9.90
N VAL A 48 18.58 -3.79 9.14
CA VAL A 48 19.80 -3.11 8.72
C VAL A 48 19.48 -1.93 7.80
N THR A 49 18.51 -2.09 6.90
CA THR A 49 18.14 -1.05 5.92
C THR A 49 16.74 -0.45 6.12
N GLY A 50 16.03 -0.86 7.18
CA GLY A 50 14.71 -0.33 7.51
C GLY A 50 13.65 -0.56 6.41
N ILE A 51 12.85 0.47 6.14
CA ILE A 51 11.83 0.48 5.09
C ILE A 51 12.42 1.18 3.85
N VAL A 52 12.71 0.41 2.80
CA VAL A 52 13.30 0.93 1.56
C VAL A 52 12.29 1.26 0.47
N SER A 53 11.02 0.85 0.63
CA SER A 53 9.96 1.27 -0.28
C SER A 53 9.64 2.74 -0.06
N ARG A 54 9.65 3.55 -1.12
CA ARG A 54 9.19 4.94 -1.07
C ARG A 54 7.72 5.04 -0.69
N GLY A 55 6.86 4.24 -1.31
CA GLY A 55 5.42 4.23 -0.99
C GLY A 55 5.16 3.65 0.40
N GLY A 56 5.91 2.60 0.77
CA GLY A 56 5.82 2.01 2.11
C GLY A 56 6.26 2.97 3.22
N SER A 57 7.34 3.73 3.02
CA SER A 57 7.82 4.71 4.02
C SER A 57 6.88 5.91 4.18
N ILE A 58 6.22 6.34 3.10
CA ILE A 58 5.15 7.36 3.16
C ILE A 58 3.99 6.86 4.03
N MET A 59 3.52 5.63 3.80
CA MET A 59 2.41 5.07 4.58
C MET A 59 2.79 4.80 6.03
N ALA A 60 4.01 4.33 6.29
CA ALA A 60 4.52 4.15 7.64
C ALA A 60 4.59 5.48 8.41
N ALA A 61 5.12 6.53 7.78
CA ALA A 61 5.18 7.87 8.37
C ALA A 61 3.77 8.42 8.68
N TRP A 62 2.81 8.22 7.77
CA TRP A 62 1.43 8.62 7.99
C TRP A 62 0.79 7.87 9.17
N CYS A 63 0.92 6.54 9.23
CA CYS A 63 0.36 5.72 10.31
C CYS A 63 0.93 6.10 11.68
N LEU A 64 2.24 6.35 11.76
CA LEU A 64 2.90 6.76 13.00
C LEU A 64 2.48 8.17 13.45
N ALA A 65 2.35 9.12 12.51
CA ALA A 65 1.97 10.49 12.83
C ALA A 65 0.52 10.61 13.33
N HIS A 66 -0.40 9.82 12.77
CA HIS A 66 -1.81 9.84 13.15
C HIS A 66 -2.19 8.80 14.21
N HIS A 67 -1.29 7.86 14.53
CA HIS A 67 -1.57 6.68 15.35
C HIS A 67 -2.78 5.86 14.86
N GLN A 68 -3.02 5.86 13.56
CA GLN A 68 -4.15 5.22 12.90
C GLN A 68 -3.71 4.12 11.97
N GLU A 69 -4.63 3.21 11.65
CA GLU A 69 -4.40 2.22 10.60
C GLU A 69 -4.41 2.88 9.22
N SER A 70 -3.63 2.35 8.29
CA SER A 70 -3.51 2.82 6.91
C SER A 70 -4.89 3.10 6.29
N PHE A 71 -5.10 4.32 5.79
CA PHE A 71 -6.34 4.63 5.08
C PHE A 71 -6.49 3.82 3.79
N LEU A 72 -5.38 3.35 3.19
CA LEU A 72 -5.41 2.47 2.02
C LEU A 72 -5.95 1.08 2.38
N TYR A 73 -5.70 0.62 3.60
CA TYR A 73 -6.25 -0.63 4.11
C TYR A 73 -7.71 -0.46 4.53
N THR A 74 -8.02 0.55 5.35
CA THR A 74 -9.38 0.75 5.89
C THR A 74 -10.41 1.19 4.84
N ARG A 75 -9.97 1.74 3.70
CA ARG A 75 -10.82 2.13 2.56
C ARG A 75 -10.63 1.22 1.34
N PHE A 76 -10.07 0.04 1.53
CA PHE A 76 -9.71 -0.83 0.40
C PHE A 76 -10.92 -1.24 -0.46
N GLU A 77 -12.08 -1.53 0.14
CA GLU A 77 -13.30 -1.85 -0.62
C GLU A 77 -13.79 -0.65 -1.47
N GLU A 78 -13.73 0.57 -0.94
CA GLU A 78 -14.07 1.79 -1.70
C GLU A 78 -13.09 2.00 -2.86
N LEU A 79 -11.81 1.69 -2.66
CA LEU A 79 -10.82 1.70 -3.72
C LEU A 79 -11.09 0.64 -4.79
N CYS A 80 -11.52 -0.57 -4.39
CA CYS A 80 -11.94 -1.62 -5.32
C CYS A 80 -13.11 -1.15 -6.19
N ASP A 81 -14.12 -0.51 -5.61
CA ASP A 81 -15.27 0.03 -6.35
C ASP A 81 -14.89 1.10 -7.38
N ILE A 82 -13.82 1.86 -7.11
CA ILE A 82 -13.28 2.82 -8.07
C ILE A 82 -12.56 2.06 -9.19
N LEU A 83 -11.57 1.23 -8.87
CA LEU A 83 -10.76 0.56 -9.90
C LEU A 83 -11.61 -0.36 -10.80
N ALA A 84 -12.63 -1.02 -10.25
CA ALA A 84 -13.56 -1.85 -11.01
C ALA A 84 -14.30 -1.09 -12.12
N ARG A 85 -14.64 0.20 -11.90
CA ARG A 85 -15.34 1.01 -12.91
C ARG A 85 -14.50 1.31 -14.14
N TYR A 86 -13.18 1.28 -14.00
CA TYR A 86 -12.23 1.65 -15.04
C TYR A 86 -11.38 0.46 -15.53
N ASP A 87 -11.66 -0.76 -15.04
CA ASP A 87 -10.87 -1.98 -15.30
C ASP A 87 -9.36 -1.80 -14.99
N VAL A 88 -9.05 -1.10 -13.91
CA VAL A 88 -7.68 -0.89 -13.45
C VAL A 88 -7.25 -2.05 -12.55
N THR A 89 -6.08 -2.61 -12.83
CA THR A 89 -5.53 -3.74 -12.07
C THR A 89 -4.82 -3.26 -10.80
N PHE A 90 -5.04 -3.94 -9.67
CA PHE A 90 -4.18 -3.75 -8.50
C PHE A 90 -2.81 -4.37 -8.72
N SER A 91 -1.76 -3.58 -8.50
CA SER A 91 -0.44 -4.08 -8.11
C SER A 91 -0.31 -3.89 -6.60
N LEU A 92 -0.55 -4.93 -5.82
CA LEU A 92 -0.46 -4.82 -4.37
C LEU A 92 1.01 -4.70 -3.96
N GLY A 93 1.39 -3.51 -3.52
CA GLY A 93 2.78 -3.11 -3.31
C GLY A 93 3.40 -3.72 -2.06
N ASP A 94 4.70 -3.99 -2.14
CA ASP A 94 5.53 -4.58 -1.09
C ASP A 94 6.25 -3.50 -0.25
N GLY A 95 5.45 -2.73 0.49
CA GLY A 95 5.94 -1.60 1.27
C GLY A 95 6.99 -1.95 2.32
N LEU A 96 6.97 -3.18 2.81
CA LEU A 96 7.91 -3.74 3.78
C LEU A 96 8.86 -4.76 3.13
N ARG A 97 9.13 -4.67 1.82
CA ARG A 97 10.19 -5.48 1.21
C ARG A 97 11.56 -5.26 1.88
N PRO A 98 12.42 -6.28 1.93
CA PRO A 98 13.80 -6.12 2.39
C PRO A 98 14.60 -5.21 1.44
N GLY A 99 15.52 -4.43 2.00
CA GLY A 99 16.49 -3.63 1.24
C GLY A 99 17.91 -4.19 1.27
N SER A 100 18.10 -5.31 1.97
CA SER A 100 19.37 -6.00 2.09
C SER A 100 19.15 -7.48 2.36
N ILE A 101 20.17 -8.30 2.08
CA ILE A 101 20.17 -9.74 2.38
C ILE A 101 19.93 -10.00 3.88
N ALA A 102 20.41 -9.11 4.75
CA ALA A 102 20.24 -9.26 6.20
C ALA A 102 18.77 -9.14 6.65
N ASP A 103 17.95 -8.42 5.88
CA ASP A 103 16.54 -8.16 6.18
C ASP A 103 15.60 -9.14 5.44
N ALA A 104 16.15 -9.99 4.58
CA ALA A 104 15.37 -10.86 3.71
C ALA A 104 14.60 -11.93 4.49
N ASN A 105 13.34 -12.12 4.10
CA ASN A 105 12.41 -13.11 4.64
C ASN A 105 12.11 -12.92 6.14
N ASP A 106 12.20 -11.68 6.62
CA ASP A 106 11.91 -11.35 8.02
C ASP A 106 10.41 -11.33 8.34
N ALA A 107 10.11 -11.05 9.61
CA ALA A 107 8.72 -11.00 10.10
C ALA A 107 7.90 -9.90 9.43
N ALA A 108 8.48 -8.74 9.15
CA ALA A 108 7.79 -7.61 8.55
C ALA A 108 7.35 -7.92 7.11
N GLN A 109 8.26 -8.48 6.30
CA GLN A 109 7.97 -8.85 4.92
C GLN A 109 6.85 -9.88 4.84
N PHE A 110 6.92 -10.95 5.64
CA PHE A 110 5.89 -11.99 5.60
C PHE A 110 4.57 -11.57 6.26
N ALA A 111 4.58 -10.64 7.22
CA ALA A 111 3.36 -10.05 7.75
C ALA A 111 2.61 -9.30 6.66
N GLU A 112 3.28 -8.42 5.92
CA GLU A 112 2.69 -7.72 4.78
C GLU A 112 2.18 -8.71 3.72
N LEU A 113 2.99 -9.70 3.32
CA LEU A 113 2.60 -10.67 2.30
C LEU A 113 1.29 -11.41 2.63
N ARG A 114 1.05 -11.75 3.91
CA ARG A 114 -0.21 -12.38 4.34
C ARG A 114 -1.38 -11.43 4.18
N THR A 115 -1.23 -10.16 4.56
CA THR A 115 -2.24 -9.12 4.34
C THR A 115 -2.52 -8.92 2.86
N LEU A 116 -1.52 -8.95 1.99
CA LEU A 116 -1.76 -8.87 0.54
C LEU A 116 -2.60 -10.04 0.02
N GLY A 117 -2.49 -11.23 0.63
CA GLY A 117 -3.36 -12.38 0.33
C GLY A 117 -4.82 -12.15 0.74
N GLU A 118 -5.06 -11.52 1.89
CA GLU A 118 -6.41 -11.11 2.34
C GLU A 118 -7.00 -10.07 1.40
N LEU A 119 -6.24 -9.00 1.10
CA LEU A 119 -6.64 -7.94 0.17
C LEU A 119 -6.91 -8.46 -1.24
N THR A 120 -6.13 -9.45 -1.71
CA THR A 120 -6.39 -10.12 -2.99
C THR A 120 -7.76 -10.79 -3.02
N THR A 121 -8.20 -11.37 -1.90
CA THR A 121 -9.53 -12.01 -1.80
C THR A 121 -10.64 -10.96 -1.89
N ILE A 122 -10.46 -9.83 -1.21
CA ILE A 122 -11.40 -8.69 -1.26
C ILE A 122 -11.47 -8.10 -2.67
N ALA A 123 -10.34 -7.76 -3.28
CA ALA A 123 -10.33 -7.19 -4.63
C ALA A 123 -11.01 -8.10 -5.66
N LYS A 124 -10.79 -9.42 -5.56
CA LYS A 124 -11.47 -10.41 -6.40
C LYS A 124 -12.98 -10.46 -6.18
N SER A 125 -13.49 -10.25 -4.96
CA SER A 125 -14.94 -10.21 -4.72
C SER A 125 -15.61 -8.97 -5.33
N HIS A 126 -14.85 -7.91 -5.59
CA HIS A 126 -15.30 -6.73 -6.35
C HIS A 126 -15.04 -6.84 -7.86
N GLY A 127 -14.51 -7.98 -8.35
CA GLY A 127 -14.22 -8.18 -9.76
C GLY A 127 -12.98 -7.44 -10.26
N VAL A 128 -12.09 -6.99 -9.36
CA VAL A 128 -10.85 -6.27 -9.73
C VAL A 128 -9.72 -7.27 -9.96
N GLN A 129 -8.95 -7.05 -11.03
CA GLN A 129 -7.75 -7.84 -11.34
C GLN A 129 -6.63 -7.52 -10.34
N VAL A 130 -5.81 -8.52 -9.97
CA VAL A 130 -4.78 -8.36 -8.93
C VAL A 130 -3.49 -9.10 -9.29
N MET A 131 -2.37 -8.41 -9.12
CA MET A 131 -1.03 -8.99 -8.97
C MET A 131 -0.40 -8.54 -7.64
N ILE A 132 0.57 -9.32 -7.14
CA ILE A 132 1.27 -9.07 -5.88
C ILE A 132 2.73 -8.75 -6.18
N GLU A 133 3.24 -7.62 -5.68
CA GLU A 133 4.66 -7.27 -5.72
C GLU A 133 5.44 -8.07 -4.66
N GLY A 134 6.75 -8.23 -4.85
CA GLY A 134 7.56 -9.12 -4.03
C GLY A 134 9.00 -8.67 -3.86
N PRO A 135 9.75 -9.35 -2.98
CA PRO A 135 11.00 -8.86 -2.41
C PRO A 135 12.14 -8.57 -3.38
N GLY A 136 13.14 -7.89 -2.81
CA GLY A 136 14.46 -7.63 -3.37
C GLY A 136 15.62 -8.02 -2.45
#